data_AF-W2HJM2-F1
#
_entry.id   AF-W2HJM2-F1
#
_cell.length_a   1.000
_cell.length_b   1.000
_cell.length_c   1.000
_cell.angle_alpha   90.00
_cell.angle_beta   90.00
_cell.angle_gamma   90.00
#
_symmetry.space_group_name_H-M   'P 1'
#
loop_
_entity.id
_entity.type
_entity.pdbx_description
1 polymer ?
#
loop_
_entity_poly.entity_id
_entity_poly.type
_entity_poly.pdbx_seq_one_letter_code
_entity_poly.pdbx_strand_id
1 'polypeptide(L)'
;MMDYVHLERSSKNRPTGTLELKAFTVDRDTNRRALCRMVIPRIKAVWPIGKRVVLQHDNAKPHVATDGPEVLAASKTIEDLVDNVDTTVKQLIYPAIDRVFVTIQPELQASMDVNGSNKYMVPHLSNSQIEKRNGLLPRSLPSSALVYVKAKVLKFG
;
A
#
# COMPACT_ATOMS: atom_id res chain seq x y z
N MET A 1 -9.09 -1.08 -10.82
CA MET A 1 -9.90 -2.05 -10.05
C MET A 1 -10.36 -3.09 -11.04
N MET A 2 -10.39 -4.37 -10.64
CA MET A 2 -10.82 -5.46 -11.51
C MET A 2 -12.20 -5.93 -11.06
N ASP A 3 -13.08 -6.23 -12.01
CA ASP A 3 -14.39 -6.80 -11.74
C ASP A 3 -14.78 -7.81 -12.82
N TYR A 4 -15.56 -8.81 -12.46
CA TYR A 4 -16.08 -9.80 -13.39
C TYR A 4 -17.33 -9.26 -14.07
N VAL A 5 -17.28 -9.10 -15.39
CA VAL A 5 -18.40 -8.61 -16.19
C VAL A 5 -18.89 -9.71 -17.12
N HIS A 6 -20.21 -9.80 -17.28
CA HIS A 6 -20.80 -10.73 -18.24
C HIS A 6 -20.58 -10.23 -19.66
N LEU A 7 -20.07 -11.10 -20.54
CA LEU A 7 -19.96 -10.82 -21.97
C LEU A 7 -21.36 -10.59 -22.57
N GLU A 8 -21.61 -9.38 -23.08
CA GLU A 8 -22.87 -9.00 -23.73
C GLU A 8 -22.99 -9.56 -25.16
N ARG A 9 -21.87 -9.91 -25.80
CA ARG A 9 -21.84 -10.42 -27.17
C ARG A 9 -21.06 -11.73 -27.24
N SER A 10 -21.66 -12.73 -27.89
CA SER A 10 -21.01 -14.00 -28.18
C SER A 10 -19.91 -13.81 -29.23
N SER A 11 -18.78 -14.48 -29.03
CA SER A 11 -17.76 -14.69 -30.06
C SER A 11 -17.56 -16.19 -30.31
N LYS A 12 -16.88 -16.55 -31.40
CA LYS A 12 -16.66 -17.97 -31.81
C LYS A 12 -16.12 -18.86 -30.68
N ASN A 13 -15.36 -18.30 -29.74
CA ASN A 13 -14.75 -19.06 -28.64
C ASN A 13 -15.29 -18.70 -27.25
N ARG A 14 -16.29 -17.80 -27.13
CA ARG A 14 -16.84 -17.37 -25.84
C ARG A 14 -18.35 -17.10 -25.94
N PRO A 15 -19.22 -17.98 -25.39
CA PRO A 15 -20.66 -17.75 -25.38
C PRO A 15 -21.05 -16.55 -24.50
N THR A 16 -22.16 -15.91 -24.86
CA THR A 16 -22.76 -14.78 -24.11
C THR A 16 -23.01 -15.18 -22.65
N GLY A 17 -22.71 -14.28 -21.72
CA GLY A 17 -22.84 -14.55 -20.28
C GLY A 17 -21.61 -15.16 -19.60
N THR A 18 -20.55 -15.49 -20.36
CA THR A 18 -19.26 -15.86 -19.76
C THR A 18 -18.71 -14.67 -18.96
N LEU A 19 -18.28 -14.91 -17.71
CA LEU A 19 -17.62 -13.91 -16.88
C LEU A 19 -16.21 -13.64 -17.43
N GLU A 20 -15.95 -12.39 -17.80
CA GLU A 20 -14.62 -11.91 -18.19
C GLU A 20 -14.13 -10.92 -17.14
N LEU A 21 -12.91 -11.12 -16.65
CA LEU A 21 -12.29 -10.20 -15.70
C LEU A 21 -11.79 -8.98 -16.49
N LYS A 22 -12.32 -7.79 -16.18
CA LYS A 22 -11.91 -6.54 -16.83
C LYS A 22 -11.24 -5.59 -15.86
N ALA A 23 -10.18 -4.95 -16.35
CA ALA A 23 -9.54 -3.83 -15.65
C ALA A 23 -10.30 -2.54 -15.92
N PHE A 24 -10.65 -1.82 -14.85
CA PHE A 24 -11.29 -0.50 -14.89
C PHE A 24 -10.38 0.55 -14.26
N THR A 25 -10.42 1.76 -14.82
CA THR A 25 -9.83 2.95 -14.21
C THR A 25 -10.38 3.12 -12.80
N VAL A 26 -9.49 3.25 -11.81
CA VAL A 26 -9.89 3.52 -10.43
C VAL A 26 -10.19 5.01 -10.32
N ASP A 27 -11.47 5.36 -10.45
CA ASP A 27 -11.95 6.68 -10.09
C ASP A 27 -12.31 6.76 -8.60
N ARG A 28 -12.75 7.95 -8.17
CA ARG A 28 -13.12 8.22 -6.78
C ARG A 28 -14.21 7.28 -6.27
N ASP A 29 -15.25 7.01 -7.07
CA ASP A 29 -16.39 6.19 -6.61
C ASP A 29 -16.02 4.70 -6.58
N THR A 30 -15.22 4.24 -7.54
CA THR A 30 -14.67 2.90 -7.57
C THR A 30 -13.77 2.64 -6.36
N ASN A 31 -12.87 3.58 -6.03
CA ASN A 31 -12.06 3.47 -4.82
C ASN A 31 -12.93 3.49 -3.55
N ARG A 32 -13.92 4.39 -3.47
CA ARG A 32 -14.88 4.45 -2.34
C ARG A 32 -15.60 3.11 -2.15
N ARG A 33 -16.08 2.49 -3.23
CA ARG A 33 -16.75 1.17 -3.17
C ARG A 33 -15.80 0.08 -2.69
N ALA A 34 -14.57 0.03 -3.20
CA ALA A 34 -13.57 -0.93 -2.75
C ALA A 34 -13.28 -0.77 -1.25
N LEU A 35 -13.10 0.46 -0.78
CA LEU A 35 -12.90 0.74 0.65
C LEU A 35 -14.07 0.26 1.50
N CYS A 36 -15.30 0.63 1.13
CA CYS A 36 -16.49 0.30 1.91
C CYS A 36 -16.86 -1.18 1.88
N ARG A 37 -16.70 -1.86 0.75
CA ARG A 37 -17.18 -3.24 0.56
C ARG A 37 -16.13 -4.29 0.88
N MET A 38 -14.85 -3.98 0.67
CA MET A 38 -13.77 -4.97 0.78
C MET A 38 -12.82 -4.64 1.93
N VAL A 39 -12.23 -3.43 1.92
CA VAL A 39 -11.12 -3.08 2.82
C VAL A 39 -11.58 -2.87 4.26
N ILE A 40 -12.49 -1.91 4.49
CA ILE A 40 -12.95 -1.54 5.84
C ILE A 40 -13.56 -2.75 6.59
N PRO A 41 -14.43 -3.58 5.98
CA PRO A 41 -14.96 -4.76 6.66
C PRO A 41 -13.86 -5.73 7.10
N ARG A 42 -12.85 -5.98 6.25
CA ARG A 42 -11.74 -6.86 6.61
C ARG A 42 -10.88 -6.29 7.73
N ILE A 43 -10.62 -4.98 7.72
CA ILE A 43 -9.91 -4.30 8.82
C ILE A 43 -10.72 -4.41 10.11
N LYS A 44 -12.04 -4.20 10.07
CA LYS A 44 -12.92 -4.36 11.24
C LYS A 44 -12.86 -5.78 11.81
N ALA A 45 -12.76 -6.80 10.96
CA ALA A 45 -12.65 -8.19 11.39
C ALA A 45 -11.37 -8.49 12.20
N VAL A 46 -10.29 -7.73 11.97
CA VAL A 46 -9.01 -7.87 12.69
C VAL A 46 -8.72 -6.69 13.61
N TRP A 47 -9.74 -5.88 13.94
CA TRP A 47 -9.56 -4.63 14.66
C TRP A 47 -9.07 -4.87 16.09
N PRO A 48 -7.94 -4.28 16.52
CA PRO A 48 -7.48 -4.42 17.89
C PRO A 48 -8.39 -3.65 18.84
N ILE A 49 -8.96 -4.36 19.83
CA ILE A 49 -9.90 -3.79 20.81
C ILE A 49 -9.23 -2.63 21.57
N GLY A 50 -9.99 -1.53 21.74
CA GLY A 50 -9.54 -0.36 22.51
C GLY A 50 -8.47 0.50 21.82
N LYS A 51 -8.21 0.28 20.53
CA LYS A 51 -7.24 1.09 19.76
C LYS A 51 -7.94 1.90 18.67
N ARG A 52 -7.47 3.13 18.50
CA ARG A 52 -7.81 3.98 17.34
C ARG A 52 -6.93 3.57 16.17
N VAL A 53 -7.54 3.28 15.02
CA VAL A 53 -6.84 3.03 13.76
C VAL A 53 -7.01 4.24 12.86
N VAL A 54 -5.92 4.67 12.24
CA VAL A 54 -5.91 5.75 11.24
C VAL A 54 -5.60 5.11 9.89
N LEU A 55 -6.42 5.41 8.88
CA LEU A 55 -6.16 5.00 7.51
C LEU A 55 -5.37 6.12 6.84
N GLN A 56 -4.12 5.84 6.48
CA GLN A 56 -3.29 6.74 5.68
C GLN A 56 -3.36 6.29 4.23
N HIS A 57 -3.68 7.22 3.33
CA HIS A 57 -3.62 7.02 1.89
C HIS A 57 -2.77 8.14 1.31
N ASP A 58 -2.08 7.87 0.20
CA ASP A 58 -1.46 8.93 -0.59
C ASP A 58 -2.54 9.75 -1.33
N ASN A 59 -2.17 10.94 -1.82
CA ASN A 59 -3.04 11.76 -2.68
C ASN A 59 -2.72 11.50 -4.18
N ALA A 60 -2.31 10.28 -4.52
CA ALA A 60 -1.85 9.95 -5.86
C ALA A 60 -2.99 10.00 -6.88
N LYS A 61 -2.71 10.61 -8.03
CA LYS A 61 -3.49 10.32 -9.25
C LYS A 61 -3.00 8.96 -9.79
N PRO A 62 -3.80 8.21 -10.56
CA PRO A 62 -3.32 6.96 -11.15
C PRO A 62 -2.05 7.23 -11.98
N HIS A 63 -0.90 6.71 -11.52
CA HIS A 63 0.40 7.13 -12.03
C HIS A 63 0.94 6.27 -13.19
N VAL A 64 0.22 5.23 -13.64
CA VAL A 64 0.66 4.37 -14.75
C VAL A 64 -0.54 3.92 -15.57
N ALA A 65 -0.43 4.03 -16.90
CA ALA A 65 -1.37 3.42 -17.83
C ALA A 65 -1.14 1.90 -17.86
N THR A 66 -2.19 1.12 -17.62
CA THR A 66 -2.11 -0.34 -17.45
C THR A 66 -1.73 -1.10 -18.73
N ASP A 67 -1.65 -0.41 -19.86
CA ASP A 67 -1.27 -0.90 -21.18
C ASP A 67 0.21 -0.62 -21.53
N GLY A 68 1.00 -0.11 -20.58
CA GLY A 68 2.43 0.10 -20.78
C GLY A 68 3.19 -1.20 -21.09
N PRO A 69 4.17 -1.18 -22.01
CA PRO A 69 4.89 -2.39 -22.44
C PRO A 69 5.61 -3.13 -21.29
N GLU A 70 6.06 -2.41 -20.26
CA GLU A 70 6.67 -3.03 -19.06
C GLU A 70 5.65 -3.79 -18.20
N VAL A 71 4.41 -3.29 -18.12
CA VAL A 71 3.32 -3.93 -17.37
C VAL A 71 2.85 -5.20 -18.10
N LEU A 72 2.73 -5.12 -19.43
CA LEU A 72 2.38 -6.27 -20.28
C LEU A 72 3.49 -7.35 -20.34
N ALA A 73 4.75 -6.96 -20.13
CA ALA A 73 5.86 -7.91 -20.05
C ALA A 73 5.88 -8.69 -18.72
N ALA A 74 5.45 -8.06 -17.62
CA ALA A 74 5.42 -8.68 -16.30
C ALA A 74 4.25 -9.66 -16.10
N SER A 75 3.16 -9.51 -16.85
CA SER A 75 2.00 -10.42 -16.80
C SER A 75 1.32 -10.46 -18.17
N LYS A 76 1.16 -11.67 -18.73
CA LYS A 76 0.68 -11.87 -20.10
C LYS A 76 -0.84 -11.79 -20.20
N THR A 77 -1.54 -12.09 -19.11
CA THR A 77 -3.00 -12.02 -18.98
C THR A 77 -3.39 -11.34 -17.66
N ILE A 78 -4.67 -10.96 -17.55
CA ILE A 78 -5.22 -10.39 -16.33
C ILE A 78 -5.23 -11.44 -15.22
N GLU A 79 -5.52 -12.69 -15.58
CA GLU A 79 -5.49 -13.85 -14.69
C GLU A 79 -4.08 -14.07 -14.11
N ASP A 80 -3.04 -14.00 -14.95
CA ASP A 80 -1.64 -14.09 -14.49
C ASP A 80 -1.32 -13.00 -13.46
N LEU A 81 -1.81 -11.77 -13.68
CA LEU A 81 -1.59 -10.66 -12.75
C LEU A 81 -2.28 -10.91 -11.40
N VAL A 82 -3.53 -11.42 -11.42
CA VAL A 82 -4.26 -11.75 -10.20
C VAL A 82 -3.54 -12.85 -9.42
N ASP A 83 -3.14 -13.92 -10.10
CA ASP A 83 -2.45 -15.05 -9.46
C ASP A 83 -1.09 -14.65 -8.89
N ASN A 84 -0.34 -13.81 -9.60
CA ASN A 84 0.94 -13.27 -9.13
C ASN A 84 0.76 -12.40 -7.88
N VAL A 85 -0.24 -11.52 -7.86
CA VAL A 85 -0.53 -10.67 -6.70
C VAL A 85 -1.00 -11.51 -5.52
N ASP A 86 -1.95 -12.42 -5.71
CA ASP A 86 -2.48 -13.28 -4.65
C ASP A 86 -1.39 -14.18 -4.05
N THR A 87 -0.53 -14.75 -4.91
CA THR A 87 0.64 -15.52 -4.48
C THR A 87 1.59 -14.66 -3.64
N THR A 88 1.91 -13.44 -4.10
CA THR A 88 2.81 -12.52 -3.40
C THR A 88 2.23 -12.12 -2.04
N VAL A 89 0.93 -11.84 -1.97
CA VAL A 89 0.25 -11.49 -0.71
C VAL A 89 0.23 -12.69 0.25
N LYS A 90 -0.02 -13.91 -0.24
CA LYS A 90 0.02 -15.12 0.59
C LYS A 90 1.42 -15.45 1.10
N GLN A 91 2.45 -15.14 0.31
CA GLN A 91 3.85 -15.32 0.68
C GLN A 91 4.41 -14.16 1.52
N LEU A 92 3.68 -13.05 1.65
CA LEU A 92 4.11 -11.89 2.42
C LEU A 92 4.23 -12.27 3.90
N ILE A 93 5.47 -12.32 4.38
CA ILE A 93 5.74 -12.61 5.79
C ILE A 93 5.66 -11.33 6.63
N TYR A 94 4.98 -11.39 7.77
CA TYR A 94 4.82 -10.26 8.71
C TYR A 94 6.12 -9.50 9.04
N PRO A 95 7.30 -10.14 9.21
CA PRO A 95 8.55 -9.42 9.46
C PRO A 95 8.94 -8.42 8.37
N ALA A 96 8.57 -8.68 7.11
CA ALA A 96 8.82 -7.72 6.03
C ALA A 96 8.00 -6.43 6.24
N ILE A 97 6.76 -6.56 6.71
CA ILE A 97 5.88 -5.43 7.02
C ILE A 97 6.40 -4.66 8.25
N ASP A 98 6.83 -5.36 9.30
CA ASP A 98 7.38 -4.72 10.50
C ASP A 98 8.62 -3.88 10.20
N ARG A 99 9.49 -4.35 9.30
CA ARG A 99 10.66 -3.58 8.83
C ARG A 99 10.24 -2.30 8.12
N VAL A 100 9.21 -2.33 7.28
CA VAL A 100 8.69 -1.12 6.61
C VAL A 100 8.22 -0.10 7.66
N PHE A 101 7.42 -0.52 8.64
CA PHE A 101 6.92 0.38 9.69
C PHE A 101 8.02 0.96 10.59
N VAL A 102 9.12 0.25 10.77
CA VAL A 102 10.26 0.74 11.56
C VAL A 102 11.11 1.70 10.75
N THR A 103 11.33 1.42 9.46
CA THR A 103 12.13 2.26 8.56
C THR A 103 11.43 3.56 8.19
N ILE A 104 10.10 3.61 8.10
CA ILE A 104 9.40 4.86 7.78
C ILE A 104 9.53 5.92 8.89
N GLN A 105 9.73 5.51 10.15
CA GLN A 105 9.86 6.43 11.28
C GLN A 105 11.08 7.35 11.22
N PRO A 106 12.32 6.86 11.02
CA PRO A 106 13.48 7.73 10.86
C PRO A 106 13.46 8.48 9.52
N GLU A 107 12.84 7.95 8.47
CA GLU A 107 12.69 8.67 7.20
C GLU A 107 11.82 9.91 7.36
N LEU A 108 10.67 9.78 8.04
CA LEU A 108 9.81 10.91 8.39
C LEU A 108 10.56 11.93 9.26
N GLN A 109 11.34 11.45 10.23
CA GLN A 109 12.21 12.27 11.07
C GLN A 109 13.24 13.04 10.24
N ALA A 110 13.94 12.37 9.32
CA ALA A 110 14.95 12.96 8.44
C ALA A 110 14.33 14.00 7.49
N SER A 111 13.15 13.73 6.93
CA SER A 111 12.41 14.69 6.11
C SER A 111 12.02 15.93 6.91
N MET A 112 11.53 15.76 8.14
CA MET A 112 11.20 16.90 9.02
C MET A 112 12.44 17.76 9.36
N ASP A 113 13.62 17.15 9.48
CA ASP A 113 14.86 17.88 9.72
C ASP A 113 15.31 18.73 8.52
N VAL A 114 14.87 18.39 7.31
CA VAL A 114 15.07 19.16 6.07
C VAL A 114 13.80 19.88 5.61
N ASN A 115 12.92 20.27 6.55
CA ASN A 115 11.70 21.04 6.30
C ASN A 115 10.72 20.38 5.31
N GLY A 116 10.56 19.07 5.39
CA GLY A 116 9.65 18.30 4.54
C GLY A 116 10.18 18.02 3.13
N SER A 117 11.45 18.33 2.86
CA SER A 117 12.12 17.96 1.61
C SER A 117 12.39 16.45 1.56
N ASN A 118 12.53 15.92 0.33
CA ASN A 118 13.03 14.55 0.09
C ASN A 118 14.55 14.49 -0.07
N LYS A 119 15.25 15.62 0.05
CA LYS A 119 16.72 15.71 -0.03
C LYS A 119 17.34 15.44 1.34
N TYR A 120 17.24 14.20 1.81
CA TYR A 120 17.87 13.74 3.04
C TYR A 120 18.64 12.44 2.82
N MET A 121 19.61 12.17 3.69
CA MET A 121 20.28 10.87 3.73
C MET A 121 19.31 9.83 4.29
N VAL A 122 19.07 8.75 3.54
CA VAL A 122 18.18 7.66 3.99
C VAL A 122 18.79 7.01 5.24
N PRO A 123 18.07 7.01 6.38
CA PRO A 123 18.59 6.41 7.60
C PRO A 123 18.64 4.88 7.50
N HIS A 124 19.84 4.30 7.58
CA HIS A 124 20.00 2.85 7.59
C HIS A 124 19.93 2.32 9.02
N LEU A 125 18.76 1.82 9.39
CA LEU A 125 18.58 1.04 10.61
C LEU A 125 19.02 -0.39 10.32
N SER A 126 20.01 -0.89 11.05
CA SER A 126 20.45 -2.30 10.97
C SER A 126 19.37 -3.26 11.49
N ASN A 127 18.21 -3.29 10.85
CA ASN A 127 16.99 -3.96 11.31
C ASN A 127 17.24 -5.44 11.63
N SER A 128 18.04 -6.14 10.81
CA SER A 128 18.41 -7.53 11.08
C SER A 128 19.23 -7.69 12.37
N GLN A 129 20.12 -6.75 12.69
CA GLN A 129 20.88 -6.79 13.96
C GLN A 129 19.97 -6.50 15.15
N ILE A 130 19.01 -5.58 15.00
CA ILE A 130 18.02 -5.26 16.03
C ILE A 130 17.13 -6.47 16.32
N GLU A 131 16.61 -7.14 15.28
CA GLU A 131 15.84 -8.38 15.40
C GLU A 131 16.66 -9.48 16.10
N LYS A 132 17.90 -9.71 15.68
CA LYS A 132 18.78 -10.72 16.30
C LYS A 132 19.02 -10.46 17.78
N ARG A 133 19.12 -9.18 18.18
CA ARG A 133 19.40 -8.79 19.56
C ARG A 133 18.15 -8.83 20.45
N ASN A 134 17.00 -8.40 19.93
CA ASN A 134 15.79 -8.17 20.72
C ASN A 134 14.69 -9.22 20.48
N GLY A 135 14.89 -10.14 19.54
CA GLY A 135 13.89 -11.10 19.06
C GLY A 135 12.86 -10.48 18.12
N LEU A 136 12.49 -9.22 18.33
CA LEU A 136 11.54 -8.45 17.52
C LEU A 136 12.03 -7.02 17.29
N LEU A 137 11.53 -6.39 16.23
CA LEU A 137 11.75 -4.96 16.02
C LEU A 137 10.96 -4.10 17.03
N PRO A 138 11.49 -2.94 17.43
CA PRO A 138 10.76 -2.00 18.26
C PRO A 138 9.56 -1.44 17.49
N ARG A 139 8.38 -1.35 18.13
CA ARG A 139 7.20 -0.75 17.47
C ARG A 139 7.38 0.75 17.19
N SER A 140 8.17 1.43 18.02
CA SER A 140 8.42 2.86 17.92
C SER A 140 9.88 3.16 18.20
N LEU A 141 10.46 4.06 17.40
CA LEU A 141 11.78 4.61 17.64
C LEU A 141 11.68 5.95 18.37
N PRO A 142 12.72 6.34 19.14
CA PRO A 142 12.77 7.66 19.75
C PRO A 142 12.72 8.75 18.67
N SER A 143 11.88 9.77 18.88
CA SER A 143 11.86 10.99 18.06
C SER A 143 12.44 12.15 18.88
N SER A 144 13.17 13.05 18.24
CA SER A 144 13.77 14.18 18.92
C SER A 144 12.70 15.24 19.27
N ALA A 145 12.75 15.76 20.49
CA ALA A 145 11.82 16.81 20.92
C ALA A 145 11.89 18.08 20.03
N LEU A 146 13.07 18.34 19.46
CA LEU A 146 13.30 19.45 18.52
C LEU A 146 12.46 19.31 17.24
N VAL A 147 12.27 18.09 16.73
CA VAL A 147 11.48 17.88 15.53
C VAL A 147 9.99 18.05 15.77
N TYR A 148 9.50 17.64 16.94
CA TYR A 148 8.15 17.96 17.36
C TYR A 148 7.92 19.48 17.44
N VAL A 149 8.89 20.23 17.98
CA VAL A 149 8.81 21.69 18.06
C VAL A 149 8.83 22.34 16.67
N LYS A 150 9.76 21.95 15.78
CA LYS A 150 9.81 22.46 14.40
C LYS A 150 8.50 22.22 13.64
N ALA A 151 7.97 21.00 13.69
CA ALA A 151 6.71 20.65 13.02
C ALA A 151 5.51 21.45 13.58
N LYS A 152 5.49 21.72 14.89
CA LYS A 152 4.41 22.49 15.54
C LYS A 152 4.49 23.99 15.25
N VAL A 153 5.70 24.53 15.05
CA VAL A 153 5.92 25.94 14.68
C VAL A 153 5.54 26.22 13.22
N LEU A 154 5.68 25.22 12.34
CA LEU A 154 5.25 25.28 10.93
C LEU A 154 3.71 25.26 10.73
N LYS A 155 2.91 25.61 11.74
CA LYS A 155 1.47 25.80 11.54
C LYS A 155 1.25 26.80 10.40
N PHE A 156 0.71 26.27 9.31
CA PHE A 156 0.25 26.95 8.10
C PHE A 156 -0.29 28.35 8.41
N GLY A 157 0.48 29.37 8.03
CA GLY A 157 -0.03 30.71 7.75
C GLY A 157 -0.64 30.75 6.36
#